data_AF-A0A1Y3RFT7-F1
#
_entry.id   AF-A0A1Y3RFT7-F1
#
_cell.length_a   1.000
_cell.length_b   1.000
_cell.length_c   1.000
_cell.angle_alpha   90.00
_cell.angle_beta   90.00
_cell.angle_gamma   90.00
#
_symmetry.space_group_name_H-M   'P 1'
#
loop_
_entity.id
_entity.type
_entity.pdbx_description
1 polymer ?
#
loop_
_entity_poly.entity_id
_entity_poly.type
_entity_poly.pdbx_seq_one_letter_code
_entity_poly.pdbx_strand_id
1 'polypeptide(L)'
;MARFEKMRSDAIKEMSKADLKAFELSDRSDELKEKSDQLQEGISRIPRDLPEELQQQIDAVCQQAQSEVKAEAKSLEEEAYEAQADALKALEKTRQDSDDLRKKGENLSGLRDVPLIGAFADAKSRELQENSGQLSDIAQETQKHSDRLAEIRNKLMGI
;
A
#
# COMPACT_ATOMS: atom_id res chain seq x y z
N MET A 1 -18.26 4.61 -22.55
CA MET A 1 -17.89 5.89 -21.90
C MET A 1 -18.29 5.93 -20.42
N ALA A 2 -19.51 6.29 -20.02
CA ALA A 2 -19.84 6.55 -18.59
C ALA A 2 -19.50 5.41 -17.59
N ARG A 3 -19.69 4.14 -18.00
CA ARG A 3 -19.35 2.98 -17.15
C ARG A 3 -17.84 2.80 -16.96
N PHE A 4 -17.04 3.02 -18.01
CA PHE A 4 -15.59 2.91 -17.93
C PHE A 4 -14.98 4.03 -17.09
N GLU A 5 -15.40 5.27 -17.32
CA GLU A 5 -14.93 6.42 -16.53
C GLU A 5 -15.21 6.24 -15.04
N LYS A 6 -16.35 5.65 -14.66
CA LYS A 6 -16.61 5.28 -13.27
C LYS A 6 -15.63 4.23 -12.75
N MET A 7 -15.39 3.14 -13.50
CA MET A 7 -14.43 2.10 -13.11
C MET A 7 -13.02 2.70 -12.94
N ARG A 8 -12.58 3.54 -13.88
CA ARG A 8 -11.27 4.22 -13.82
C ARG A 8 -11.20 5.16 -12.62
N SER A 9 -12.23 5.96 -12.38
CA SER A 9 -12.29 6.89 -11.24
C SER A 9 -12.26 6.15 -9.90
N ASP A 10 -12.99 5.04 -9.77
CA ASP A 10 -12.99 4.23 -8.56
C ASP A 10 -11.59 3.62 -8.33
N ALA A 11 -10.94 3.09 -9.37
CA ALA A 11 -9.59 2.54 -9.29
C ALA A 11 -8.55 3.60 -8.89
N ILE A 12 -8.58 4.78 -9.51
CA ILE A 12 -7.69 5.91 -9.15
C ILE A 12 -7.90 6.33 -7.70
N LYS A 13 -9.15 6.37 -7.22
CA LYS A 13 -9.46 6.74 -5.85
C LYS A 13 -8.84 5.76 -4.85
N GLU A 14 -8.98 4.46 -5.08
CA GLU A 14 -8.39 3.46 -4.19
C GLU A 14 -6.86 3.45 -4.26
N MET A 15 -6.27 3.60 -5.46
CA MET A 15 -4.83 3.78 -5.64
C MET A 15 -4.32 4.99 -4.85
N SER A 16 -5.00 6.14 -4.95
CA SER A 16 -4.60 7.37 -4.26
C SER A 16 -4.70 7.26 -2.74
N LYS A 17 -5.67 6.48 -2.22
CA LYS A 17 -5.74 6.19 -0.79
C LYS A 17 -4.53 5.38 -0.33
N ALA A 18 -4.12 4.37 -1.11
CA ALA A 18 -2.95 3.57 -0.79
C ALA A 18 -1.67 4.43 -0.81
N ASP A 19 -1.54 5.33 -1.79
CA ASP A 19 -0.41 6.26 -1.88
C ASP A 19 -0.34 7.21 -0.66
N LEU A 20 -1.45 7.86 -0.33
CA LEU A 20 -1.52 8.76 0.84
C LEU A 20 -1.19 8.01 2.13
N LYS A 21 -1.72 6.81 2.32
CA LYS A 21 -1.40 5.99 3.49
C LYS A 21 0.06 5.57 3.54
N ALA A 22 0.63 5.18 2.40
CA ALA A 22 2.05 4.84 2.32
C ALA A 22 2.93 6.05 2.66
N PHE A 23 2.55 7.25 2.22
CA PHE A 23 3.25 8.49 2.57
C PHE A 23 3.16 8.78 4.08
N GLU A 24 1.95 8.84 4.64
CA GLU A 24 1.72 9.11 6.07
C GLU A 24 2.46 8.13 6.98
N LEU A 25 2.39 6.83 6.67
CA LEU A 25 3.02 5.79 7.47
C LEU A 25 4.55 5.76 7.29
N SER A 26 5.06 6.17 6.13
CA SER A 26 6.50 6.31 5.91
C SER A 26 7.07 7.31 6.91
N ASP A 27 6.53 8.54 6.95
CA ASP A 27 7.00 9.61 7.83
C ASP A 27 6.90 9.21 9.31
N ARG A 28 5.74 8.68 9.74
CA ARG A 28 5.56 8.21 11.13
C ARG A 28 6.53 7.07 11.49
N SER A 29 6.81 6.17 10.56
CA SER A 29 7.78 5.09 10.80
C SER A 29 9.22 5.58 10.89
N ASP A 30 9.59 6.64 10.17
CA ASP A 30 10.91 7.27 10.23
C ASP A 30 11.08 7.97 11.58
N GLU A 31 10.10 8.76 12.00
CA GLU A 31 10.09 9.41 13.31
C GLU A 31 10.18 8.41 14.47
N LEU A 32 9.40 7.32 14.41
CA LEU A 32 9.44 6.30 15.46
C LEU A 32 10.78 5.56 15.50
N LYS A 33 11.38 5.31 14.33
CA LYS A 33 12.70 4.69 14.26
C LYS A 33 13.76 5.58 14.89
N GLU A 34 13.74 6.88 14.61
CA GLU A 34 14.64 7.84 15.24
C GLU A 34 14.45 7.87 16.77
N LYS A 35 13.21 7.93 17.26
CA LYS A 35 12.90 7.84 18.69
C LYS A 35 13.44 6.57 19.33
N SER A 36 13.28 5.42 18.66
CA SER A 36 13.78 4.13 19.15
C SER A 36 15.31 4.11 19.25
N ASP A 37 16.00 4.64 18.24
CA ASP A 37 17.46 4.68 18.20
C ASP A 37 18.01 5.63 19.28
N GLN A 38 17.40 6.81 19.45
CA GLN A 38 17.74 7.75 20.53
C GLN A 38 17.51 7.16 21.93
N LEU A 39 16.41 6.43 22.11
CA LEU A 39 16.12 5.73 23.36
C LEU A 39 17.19 4.67 23.66
N GLN A 40 17.54 3.84 22.68
CA GLN A 40 18.57 2.81 22.84
C GLN A 40 19.94 3.42 23.16
N GLU A 41 20.30 4.51 22.48
CA GLU A 41 21.54 5.24 22.77
C GLU A 41 21.51 5.81 24.20
N GLY A 42 20.41 6.44 24.62
CA GLY A 42 20.24 6.97 25.97
C GLY A 42 20.41 5.89 27.04
N ILE A 43 19.74 4.74 26.86
CA ILE A 43 19.85 3.58 27.77
C ILE A 43 21.30 3.06 27.81
N SER A 44 22.00 3.00 26.68
CA SER A 44 23.38 2.50 26.62
C SER A 44 24.38 3.35 27.41
N ARG A 45 24.07 4.62 27.64
CA ARG A 45 24.92 5.58 28.38
C ARG A 45 24.69 5.56 29.89
N ILE A 46 23.69 4.82 30.38
CA ILE A 46 23.39 4.73 31.81
C ILE A 46 24.52 3.96 32.53
N PRO A 47 25.13 4.53 33.59
CA PRO A 47 26.12 3.82 34.41
C PRO A 47 25.54 2.55 35.02
N ARG A 48 26.34 1.47 35.07
CA ARG A 48 25.90 0.17 35.59
C ARG A 48 26.31 -0.09 37.04
N ASP A 49 27.05 0.85 37.64
CA ASP A 49 27.61 0.80 38.98
C ASP A 49 26.77 1.59 39.99
N LEU A 50 25.45 1.64 39.77
CA LEU A 50 24.51 2.34 40.64
C LEU A 50 24.05 1.46 41.81
N PRO A 51 23.66 2.06 42.96
CA PRO A 51 22.99 1.35 44.05
C PRO A 51 21.77 0.59 43.54
N GLU A 52 21.52 -0.61 44.10
CA GLU A 52 20.50 -1.54 43.60
C GLU A 52 19.10 -0.92 43.52
N GLU A 53 18.69 -0.15 44.53
CA GLU A 53 17.40 0.54 44.53
C GLU A 53 17.27 1.58 43.40
N LEU A 54 18.35 2.28 43.06
CA LEU A 54 18.38 3.25 41.96
C LEU A 54 18.42 2.54 40.60
N GLN A 55 19.18 1.44 40.50
CA GLN A 55 19.24 0.63 39.28
C GLN A 55 17.86 0.05 38.95
N GLN A 56 17.15 -0.49 39.93
CA GLN A 56 15.79 -1.04 39.72
C GLN A 56 14.80 0.02 39.23
N GLN A 57 14.86 1.24 39.78
CA GLN A 57 14.00 2.35 39.33
C GLN A 57 14.33 2.76 37.90
N ILE A 58 15.62 2.86 37.56
CA ILE A 58 16.07 3.21 36.22
C ILE A 58 15.68 2.14 35.21
N ASP A 59 15.88 0.86 35.53
CA ASP A 59 15.51 -0.25 34.67
C ASP A 59 14.00 -0.25 34.40
N ALA A 60 13.17 0.04 35.41
CA ALA A 60 11.72 0.16 35.24
C ALA A 60 11.34 1.29 34.27
N VAL A 61 11.97 2.47 34.39
CA VAL A 61 11.76 3.59 33.46
C VAL A 61 12.21 3.23 32.04
N CYS A 62 13.36 2.56 31.89
CA CYS A 62 13.86 2.14 30.59
C CYS A 62 12.93 1.11 29.93
N GLN A 63 12.47 0.12 30.70
CA GLN A 63 11.51 -0.89 30.21
C GLN A 63 10.18 -0.25 29.82
N GLN A 64 9.68 0.70 30.60
CA GLN A 64 8.46 1.42 30.27
C GLN A 64 8.60 2.18 28.95
N ALA A 65 9.67 2.99 28.79
CA ALA A 65 9.91 3.73 27.56
C ALA A 65 10.07 2.82 26.34
N GLN A 66 10.77 1.68 26.48
CA GLN A 66 10.88 0.68 25.41
C GLN A 66 9.52 0.05 25.07
N SER A 67 8.68 -0.19 26.08
CA SER A 67 7.34 -0.74 25.88
C SER A 67 6.41 0.23 25.13
N GLU A 68 6.53 1.53 25.39
CA GLU A 68 5.75 2.57 24.71
C GLU A 68 6.13 2.67 23.23
N VAL A 69 7.44 2.69 22.92
CA VAL A 69 7.94 2.67 21.53
C VAL A 69 7.47 1.41 20.79
N LYS A 70 7.55 0.24 21.43
CA LYS A 70 7.06 -1.02 20.84
C LYS A 70 5.54 -1.04 20.63
N ALA A 71 4.78 -0.47 21.55
CA ALA A 71 3.33 -0.37 21.40
C ALA A 71 2.94 0.56 20.24
N GLU A 72 3.62 1.70 20.10
CA GLU A 72 3.44 2.60 18.96
C GLU A 72 3.83 1.92 17.64
N ALA A 73 4.95 1.17 17.62
CA ALA A 73 5.40 0.43 16.45
C ALA A 73 4.36 -0.60 16.01
N LYS A 74 3.82 -1.36 16.95
CA LYS A 74 2.78 -2.36 16.68
C LYS A 74 1.48 -1.72 16.15
N SER A 75 1.08 -0.57 16.70
CA SER A 75 -0.10 0.16 16.20
C SER A 75 0.11 0.60 14.75
N LEU A 76 1.27 1.15 14.42
CA LEU A 76 1.60 1.54 13.05
C LEU A 76 1.72 0.33 12.10
N GLU A 77 2.22 -0.80 12.60
CA GLU A 77 2.33 -2.04 11.85
C GLU A 77 0.95 -2.56 11.44
N GLU A 78 0.00 -2.55 12.38
CA GLU A 78 -1.40 -2.93 12.14
C GLU A 78 -2.05 -1.97 11.12
N GLU A 79 -1.85 -0.65 11.26
CA GLU A 79 -2.32 0.34 10.28
C GLU A 79 -1.75 0.08 8.86
N ALA A 80 -0.45 -0.23 8.76
CA ALA A 80 0.21 -0.55 7.50
C ALA A 80 -0.31 -1.86 6.89
N TYR A 81 -0.56 -2.88 7.72
CA TYR A 81 -1.12 -4.15 7.29
C TYR A 81 -2.53 -3.99 6.70
N GLU A 82 -3.40 -3.25 7.39
CA GLU A 82 -4.77 -3.00 6.91
C GLU A 82 -4.78 -2.22 5.60
N ALA A 83 -3.98 -1.15 5.52
CA ALA A 83 -3.84 -0.36 4.29
C ALA A 83 -3.31 -1.21 3.12
N GLN A 84 -2.34 -2.09 3.38
CA GLN A 84 -1.83 -3.01 2.36
C GLN A 84 -2.93 -3.98 1.89
N ALA A 85 -3.68 -4.56 2.82
CA ALA A 85 -4.74 -5.50 2.48
C ALA A 85 -5.83 -4.85 1.61
N ASP A 86 -6.17 -3.60 1.88
CA ASP A 86 -7.14 -2.86 1.07
C ASP A 86 -6.57 -2.49 -0.31
N ALA A 87 -5.30 -2.11 -0.40
CA ALA A 87 -4.63 -1.88 -1.68
C ALA A 87 -4.59 -3.16 -2.53
N LEU A 88 -4.32 -4.33 -1.94
CA LEU A 88 -4.34 -5.62 -2.63
C LEU A 88 -5.73 -6.00 -3.15
N LYS A 89 -6.79 -5.74 -2.39
CA LYS A 89 -8.18 -5.93 -2.86
C LYS A 89 -8.51 -5.02 -4.05
N ALA A 90 -8.12 -3.74 -3.96
CA ALA A 90 -8.34 -2.77 -5.03
C ALA A 90 -7.57 -3.15 -6.30
N LEU A 91 -6.33 -3.62 -6.14
CA LEU A 91 -5.48 -4.15 -7.19
C LEU A 91 -6.13 -5.34 -7.90
N GLU A 92 -6.58 -6.34 -7.14
CA GLU A 92 -7.20 -7.55 -7.71
C GLU A 92 -8.44 -7.19 -8.53
N LYS A 93 -9.31 -6.35 -7.97
CA LYS A 93 -10.50 -5.87 -8.68
C LYS A 93 -10.14 -5.12 -9.96
N THR A 94 -9.15 -4.23 -9.91
CA THR A 94 -8.71 -3.44 -11.08
C THR A 94 -8.13 -4.35 -12.17
N ARG A 95 -7.36 -5.39 -11.80
CA ARG A 95 -6.87 -6.41 -12.73
C ARG A 95 -8.01 -7.19 -13.37
N GLN A 96 -9.00 -7.60 -12.59
CA GLN A 96 -10.18 -8.31 -13.09
C GLN A 96 -10.96 -7.46 -14.10
N ASP A 97 -11.23 -6.19 -13.76
CA ASP A 97 -11.92 -5.26 -14.67
C ASP A 97 -11.11 -5.04 -15.96
N SER A 98 -9.78 -4.93 -15.87
CA SER A 98 -8.90 -4.85 -17.03
C SER A 98 -9.00 -6.09 -17.92
N ASP A 99 -8.90 -7.29 -17.34
CA ASP A 99 -8.97 -8.55 -18.06
C ASP A 99 -10.32 -8.75 -18.76
N ASP A 100 -11.41 -8.34 -18.11
CA ASP A 100 -12.76 -8.39 -18.68
C ASP A 100 -12.90 -7.46 -19.89
N LEU A 101 -12.31 -6.26 -19.84
CA LEU A 101 -12.29 -5.34 -20.98
C LEU A 101 -11.44 -5.88 -22.12
N ARG A 102 -10.26 -6.44 -21.82
CA ARG A 102 -9.40 -7.09 -22.81
C ARG A 102 -10.12 -8.21 -23.55
N LYS A 103 -10.73 -9.15 -22.82
CA LYS A 103 -11.49 -10.28 -23.41
C LYS A 103 -12.65 -9.81 -24.27
N LYS A 104 -13.39 -8.77 -23.84
CA LYS A 104 -14.47 -8.17 -24.65
C LYS A 104 -13.91 -7.53 -25.92
N GLY A 105 -12.76 -6.85 -25.84
CA GLY A 105 -12.05 -6.30 -26.98
C GLY A 105 -11.65 -7.38 -27.99
N GLU A 106 -11.04 -8.48 -27.52
CA GLU A 106 -10.65 -9.63 -28.33
C GLU A 106 -11.86 -10.26 -29.05
N ASN A 107 -12.96 -10.49 -28.34
CA ASN A 107 -14.19 -11.02 -28.93
C ASN A 107 -14.76 -10.12 -30.04
N LEU A 108 -14.71 -8.79 -29.86
CA LEU A 108 -15.14 -7.84 -30.90
C LEU A 108 -14.18 -7.83 -32.10
N SER A 109 -12.88 -7.99 -31.87
CA SER A 109 -11.90 -8.03 -32.96
C SER A 109 -12.17 -9.17 -33.94
N GLY A 110 -12.71 -10.30 -33.46
CA GLY A 110 -13.09 -11.45 -34.28
C GLY A 110 -14.26 -11.19 -35.24
N LEU A 111 -14.99 -10.08 -35.06
CA LEU A 111 -16.10 -9.68 -35.95
C LEU A 111 -15.67 -8.68 -37.03
N ARG A 112 -14.37 -8.35 -37.13
CA ARG A 112 -13.85 -7.30 -38.01
C ARG A 112 -14.16 -7.50 -39.49
N ASP A 113 -14.26 -8.75 -39.94
CA ASP A 113 -14.53 -9.09 -41.35
C ASP A 113 -16.03 -9.26 -41.65
N VAL A 114 -16.91 -9.09 -40.65
CA VAL A 114 -18.36 -9.23 -40.84
C VAL A 114 -18.91 -7.98 -41.54
N PRO A 115 -19.60 -8.12 -42.69
CA PRO A 115 -20.23 -7.00 -43.37
C PRO A 115 -21.15 -6.17 -42.44
N LEU A 116 -21.23 -4.86 -42.67
CA LEU A 116 -22.00 -3.87 -41.88
C LEU A 116 -21.44 -3.58 -40.47
N ILE A 117 -20.96 -4.57 -39.73
CA ILE A 117 -20.55 -4.39 -38.33
C ILE A 117 -19.02 -4.39 -38.11
N GLY A 118 -18.24 -4.84 -39.09
CA GLY A 118 -16.79 -5.04 -38.94
C GLY A 118 -16.01 -3.80 -38.55
N ALA A 119 -16.27 -2.66 -39.19
CA ALA A 119 -15.63 -1.39 -38.86
C ALA A 119 -16.00 -0.89 -37.45
N PHE A 120 -17.26 -1.09 -37.03
CA PHE A 120 -17.70 -0.78 -35.68
C PHE A 120 -17.03 -1.70 -34.65
N ALA A 121 -16.94 -3.00 -34.94
CA ALA A 121 -16.34 -3.98 -34.07
C ALA A 121 -14.83 -3.73 -33.88
N ASP A 122 -14.10 -3.37 -34.94
CA ASP A 122 -12.68 -2.97 -34.86
C ASP A 122 -12.50 -1.71 -34.00
N ALA A 123 -13.28 -0.65 -34.25
CA ALA A 123 -13.21 0.58 -33.46
C ALA A 123 -13.50 0.34 -31.97
N LYS A 124 -14.53 -0.46 -31.65
CA LYS A 124 -14.88 -0.79 -30.26
C LYS A 124 -13.91 -1.75 -29.61
N SER A 125 -13.32 -2.68 -30.38
CA SER A 125 -12.27 -3.55 -29.89
C SER A 125 -11.06 -2.73 -29.39
N ARG A 126 -10.60 -1.77 -30.20
CA ARG A 126 -9.49 -0.89 -29.84
C ARG A 126 -9.79 -0.02 -28.62
N GLU A 127 -10.98 0.58 -28.55
CA GLU A 127 -11.41 1.35 -27.37
C GLU A 127 -11.36 0.49 -26.08
N LEU A 128 -11.80 -0.77 -26.15
CA LEU A 128 -11.76 -1.67 -24.99
C LEU A 128 -10.34 -2.09 -24.61
N GLN A 129 -9.46 -2.29 -25.59
CA GLN A 129 -8.05 -2.59 -25.36
C GLN A 129 -7.32 -1.40 -24.71
N GLU A 130 -7.56 -0.18 -25.19
CA GLU A 130 -7.01 1.04 -24.59
C GLU A 130 -7.49 1.22 -23.14
N ASN A 131 -8.78 1.01 -22.90
CA ASN A 131 -9.38 1.08 -21.57
C ASN A 131 -8.82 0.01 -20.61
N SER A 132 -8.59 -1.21 -21.10
CA SER A 132 -7.89 -2.26 -20.35
C SER A 132 -6.45 -1.85 -20.01
N GLY A 133 -5.73 -1.26 -20.96
CA GLY A 133 -4.39 -0.70 -20.75
C GLY A 133 -4.37 0.31 -19.59
N GLN A 134 -5.27 1.29 -19.60
CA GLN A 134 -5.37 2.28 -18.52
C GLN A 134 -5.60 1.64 -17.14
N LEU A 135 -6.47 0.63 -17.04
CA LEU A 135 -6.69 -0.07 -15.76
C LEU A 135 -5.47 -0.90 -15.36
N SER A 136 -4.76 -1.49 -16.33
CA SER A 136 -3.51 -2.20 -16.07
C SER A 136 -2.45 -1.28 -15.47
N ASP A 137 -2.32 -0.05 -15.99
CA ASP A 137 -1.37 0.94 -15.49
C ASP A 137 -1.72 1.35 -14.05
N ILE A 138 -3.00 1.62 -13.77
CA ILE A 138 -3.49 1.91 -12.40
C ILE A 138 -3.22 0.73 -11.46
N ALA A 139 -3.42 -0.51 -11.92
CA ALA A 139 -3.10 -1.70 -11.14
C ALA A 139 -1.60 -1.80 -10.84
N GLN A 140 -0.72 -1.49 -11.80
CA GLN A 140 0.73 -1.48 -11.55
C GLN A 140 1.13 -0.43 -10.51
N GLU A 141 0.58 0.78 -10.58
CA GLU A 141 0.84 1.81 -9.55
C GLU A 141 0.29 1.40 -8.18
N THR A 142 -0.93 0.84 -8.13
CA THR A 142 -1.52 0.33 -6.88
C THR A 142 -0.65 -0.77 -6.24
N GLN A 143 -0.06 -1.65 -7.06
CA GLN A 143 0.90 -2.65 -6.58
C GLN A 143 2.12 -2.00 -5.93
N LYS A 144 2.71 -0.95 -6.53
CA LYS A 144 3.86 -0.25 -5.95
C LYS A 144 3.54 0.35 -4.59
N HIS A 145 2.35 0.97 -4.43
CA HIS A 145 1.93 1.51 -3.14
C HIS A 145 1.69 0.41 -2.10
N SER A 146 1.11 -0.72 -2.50
CA SER A 146 0.97 -1.92 -1.65
C SER A 146 2.33 -2.46 -1.21
N ASP A 147 3.31 -2.52 -2.10
CA ASP A 147 4.66 -3.01 -1.80
C ASP A 147 5.37 -2.06 -0.81
N ARG A 148 5.21 -0.75 -0.99
CA ARG A 148 5.72 0.26 -0.05
C ARG A 148 5.10 0.12 1.35
N LEU A 149 3.79 -0.14 1.43
CA LEU A 149 3.13 -0.43 2.71
C LEU A 149 3.68 -1.69 3.38
N ALA A 150 4.03 -2.72 2.60
CA ALA A 150 4.69 -3.92 3.09
C ALA A 150 6.09 -3.63 3.67
N GLU A 151 6.87 -2.79 3.00
CA GLU A 151 8.20 -2.36 3.45
C GLU A 151 8.11 -1.59 4.78
N ILE A 152 7.16 -0.65 4.89
CA ILE A 152 6.90 0.09 6.12
C ILE A 152 6.52 -0.84 7.26
N ARG A 153 5.62 -1.79 7.02
CA ARG A 153 5.24 -2.81 8.02
C ARG A 153 6.46 -3.61 8.50
N ASN A 154 7.28 -4.10 7.57
CA ASN A 154 8.46 -4.89 7.91
C ASN A 154 9.49 -4.08 8.72
N LYS A 155 9.62 -2.78 8.42
CA LYS A 155 10.46 -1.85 9.19
C LYS A 155 9.96 -1.70 10.63
N LEU A 156 8.64 -1.53 10.81
CA LEU A 156 8.01 -1.37 12.12
C LEU A 156 8.10 -2.65 12.98
N MET A 157 8.02 -3.83 12.38
CA MET A 157 8.27 -5.11 13.08
C MET A 157 9.69 -5.23 13.68
N GLY A 158 10.64 -4.44 13.16
CA GLY A 158 12.03 -4.43 13.63
C GLY A 158 12.30 -3.49 14.82
N ILE A 159 11.28 -2.78 15.31
CA ILE A 159 11.34 -1.84 16.45
C ILE A 159 10.79 -2.55 17.70
#